data_AF-A0A7W1JY91-F1
#
_entry.id   AF-A0A7W1JY91-F1
#
_cell.length_a   1.000
_cell.length_b   1.000
_cell.length_c   1.000
_cell.angle_alpha   90.00
_cell.angle_beta   90.00
_cell.angle_gamma   90.00
#
_symmetry.space_group_name_H-M   'P 1'
#
loop_
_entity.id
_entity.type
_entity.pdbx_description
1 polymer ?
#
loop_
_entity_poly.entity_id
_entity_poly.type
_entity_poly.pdbx_seq_one_letter_code
_entity_poly.pdbx_strand_id
1 'polypeptide(L)'
;MSLVDGEGILTAVVGIGGGIYIAVAGAALALTVGIRTMSDDTYQHRVFPELIHAADDVGWVMHATGALGLAAMIIAASLAFMWAGTWSTWAGWLGVIVGILSLASVAFFPQFLFLLWILIVSITMFLRGKPTARAV
;
A
#
# COMPACT_ATOMS: atom_id res chain seq x y z
N MET A 1 27.89 14.27 -2.13
CA MET A 1 26.54 13.76 -2.46
C MET A 1 25.60 14.33 -1.42
N SER A 2 24.82 15.36 -1.78
CA SER A 2 24.06 16.13 -0.79
C SER A 2 22.86 15.33 -0.30
N LEU A 3 22.54 15.42 1.00
CA LEU A 3 21.37 14.77 1.62
C LEU A 3 20.05 15.11 0.90
N VAL A 4 20.00 16.25 0.20
CA VAL A 4 18.86 16.73 -0.61
C VAL A 4 18.51 15.76 -1.76
N ASP A 5 19.49 15.05 -2.31
CA ASP A 5 19.27 14.12 -3.44
C ASP A 5 18.59 12.81 -2.95
N GLY A 6 18.94 12.37 -1.74
CA GLY A 6 18.38 11.16 -1.12
C GLY A 6 16.93 11.34 -0.68
N GLU A 7 16.57 12.50 -0.14
CA GLU A 7 15.19 12.81 0.26
C GLU A 7 14.23 12.85 -0.94
N GLY A 8 14.68 13.42 -2.07
CA GLY A 8 13.93 13.44 -3.32
C GLY A 8 13.64 12.04 -3.85
N ILE A 9 14.64 11.14 -3.85
CA ILE A 9 14.50 9.76 -4.28
C ILE A 9 13.51 9.00 -3.39
N LEU A 10 13.63 9.11 -2.07
CA LEU A 10 12.73 8.42 -1.14
C LEU A 10 11.29 8.91 -1.28
N THR A 11 11.09 10.22 -1.46
CA THR A 11 9.77 10.80 -1.71
C THR A 11 9.17 10.28 -3.01
N ALA A 12 9.97 10.18 -4.07
CA ALA A 12 9.54 9.62 -5.34
C ALA A 12 9.16 8.14 -5.20
N VAL A 13 9.96 7.33 -4.49
CA VAL A 13 9.66 5.90 -4.26
C VAL A 13 8.38 5.72 -3.46
N VAL A 14 8.14 6.56 -2.45
CA VAL A 14 6.89 6.55 -1.67
C VAL A 14 5.69 6.84 -2.58
N GLY A 15 5.76 7.90 -3.39
CA GLY A 15 4.68 8.29 -4.30
C GLY A 15 4.41 7.25 -5.38
N ILE A 16 5.46 6.77 -6.05
CA ILE A 16 5.34 5.75 -7.12
C ILE A 16 4.87 4.42 -6.54
N GLY A 17 5.44 3.98 -5.41
CA GLY A 17 5.08 2.72 -4.77
C GLY A 17 3.62 2.67 -4.34
N GLY A 18 3.14 3.74 -3.67
CA GLY A 18 1.73 3.87 -3.31
C GLY A 18 0.80 3.97 -4.53
N GLY A 19 1.21 4.71 -5.56
CA GLY A 19 0.47 4.82 -6.82
C GLY A 19 0.30 3.48 -7.54
N ILE A 20 1.37 2.67 -7.63
CA ILE A 20 1.33 1.32 -8.20
C ILE A 20 0.36 0.45 -7.40
N TYR A 21 0.44 0.45 -6.08
CA TYR A 21 -0.46 -0.35 -5.24
C TYR A 21 -1.93 0.01 -5.49
N ILE A 22 -2.28 1.30 -5.47
CA ILE A 22 -3.65 1.77 -5.70
C ILE A 22 -4.12 1.42 -7.10
N ALA A 23 -3.28 1.63 -8.13
CA ALA A 23 -3.65 1.34 -9.51
C ALA A 23 -3.96 -0.15 -9.72
N VAL A 24 -3.11 -1.04 -9.20
CA VAL A 24 -3.29 -2.49 -9.33
C VAL A 24 -4.48 -2.98 -8.49
N ALA A 25 -4.63 -2.49 -7.27
CA ALA A 25 -5.78 -2.84 -6.43
C ALA A 25 -7.11 -2.36 -7.04
N GLY A 26 -7.13 -1.15 -7.62
CA GLY A 26 -8.28 -0.62 -8.35
C GLY A 26 -8.61 -1.44 -9.60
N ALA A 27 -7.59 -1.88 -10.34
CA ALA A 27 -7.77 -2.76 -11.49
C ALA A 27 -8.33 -4.14 -11.08
N ALA A 28 -7.85 -4.70 -9.97
CA ALA A 28 -8.38 -5.95 -9.41
C ALA A 28 -9.87 -5.80 -9.04
N LEU A 29 -10.23 -4.71 -8.37
CA LEU A 29 -11.62 -4.40 -8.02
C LEU A 29 -12.49 -4.24 -9.27
N ALA A 30 -12.01 -3.49 -10.26
CA ALA A 30 -12.73 -3.27 -11.52
C ALA A 30 -12.98 -4.57 -12.27
N LEU A 31 -11.99 -5.48 -12.30
CA LEU A 31 -12.13 -6.80 -12.90
C LEU A 31 -13.23 -7.61 -12.23
N THR A 32 -13.16 -7.77 -10.90
CA THR A 32 -14.12 -8.57 -10.14
C THR A 32 -15.53 -8.01 -10.20
N VAL A 33 -15.68 -6.69 -10.00
CA VAL A 33 -17.00 -6.03 -10.06
C VAL A 33 -17.54 -6.06 -11.48
N GLY A 34 -16.72 -5.75 -12.47
CA GLY A 34 -17.12 -5.74 -13.87
C GLY A 34 -17.67 -7.08 -14.34
N ILE A 35 -17.03 -8.20 -13.96
CA ILE A 35 -17.51 -9.54 -14.28
C ILE A 35 -18.86 -9.82 -13.60
N ARG A 36 -19.04 -9.45 -12.33
CA ARG A 36 -20.31 -9.66 -11.60
C ARG A 36 -21.46 -8.85 -12.20
N THR A 37 -21.20 -7.67 -12.74
CA THR A 37 -22.23 -6.81 -13.36
C THR A 37 -22.56 -7.17 -14.81
N MET A 38 -21.89 -8.17 -15.40
CA MET A 38 -22.28 -8.70 -16.72
C MET A 38 -23.57 -9.53 -16.67
N SER A 39 -24.04 -9.89 -15.47
CA SER A 39 -25.34 -10.54 -15.30
C SER A 39 -26.46 -9.59 -15.72
N ASP A 40 -27.37 -10.07 -16.58
CA ASP A 40 -28.54 -9.31 -17.02
C ASP A 40 -29.83 -10.10 -16.75
N ASP A 41 -30.70 -9.49 -15.96
CA ASP A 41 -32.00 -10.05 -15.58
C ASP A 41 -33.00 -10.00 -16.75
N THR A 42 -32.81 -9.10 -17.71
CA THR A 42 -33.72 -8.87 -18.85
C THR A 42 -33.64 -10.02 -19.86
N TYR A 43 -32.43 -10.44 -20.23
CA TYR A 43 -32.18 -11.56 -21.14
C TYR A 43 -31.81 -12.87 -20.44
N GLN A 44 -31.93 -12.92 -19.10
CA GLN A 44 -31.55 -14.08 -18.27
C GLN A 44 -30.08 -14.51 -18.46
N HIS A 45 -29.20 -13.57 -18.82
CA HIS A 45 -27.78 -13.85 -18.95
C HIS A 45 -27.18 -13.94 -17.55
N ARG A 46 -26.79 -15.17 -17.15
CA ARG A 46 -26.11 -15.42 -15.89
C ARG A 46 -24.63 -15.60 -16.15
N VAL A 47 -23.81 -14.95 -15.32
CA VAL A 47 -22.38 -15.17 -15.31
C VAL A 47 -22.11 -16.53 -14.69
N PHE A 48 -21.33 -17.37 -15.38
CA PHE A 48 -20.98 -18.69 -14.88
C PHE A 48 -20.20 -18.59 -13.56
N PRO A 49 -20.51 -19.40 -12.55
CA PRO A 49 -19.79 -19.40 -11.27
C PRO A 49 -18.28 -19.56 -11.42
N GLU A 50 -17.84 -20.36 -12.40
CA GLU A 50 -16.43 -20.59 -12.70
C GLU A 50 -15.73 -19.28 -13.14
N LEU A 51 -16.43 -18.41 -13.85
CA LEU A 51 -15.89 -17.12 -14.26
C LEU A 51 -15.78 -16.14 -13.08
N ILE A 52 -16.72 -16.21 -12.14
CA ILE A 52 -16.65 -15.43 -10.89
C ILE A 52 -15.46 -15.88 -10.05
N HIS A 53 -15.26 -17.20 -9.90
CA HIS A 53 -14.10 -17.74 -9.20
C HIS A 53 -12.79 -17.35 -9.85
N ALA A 54 -12.69 -17.45 -11.19
CA ALA A 54 -11.51 -17.02 -11.91
C ALA A 54 -11.22 -15.52 -11.72
N ALA A 55 -12.27 -14.68 -11.70
CA ALA A 55 -12.14 -13.25 -11.45
C ALA A 55 -11.64 -12.95 -10.03
N ASP A 56 -12.14 -13.68 -9.04
CA ASP A 56 -11.73 -13.54 -7.63
C ASP A 56 -10.27 -13.99 -7.45
N ASP A 57 -9.86 -15.11 -8.05
CA ASP A 57 -8.49 -15.62 -8.00
C ASP A 57 -7.50 -14.66 -8.68
N VAL A 58 -7.83 -14.16 -9.88
CA VAL A 58 -7.00 -13.17 -10.57
C VAL A 58 -6.97 -11.86 -9.79
N GLY A 59 -8.10 -11.40 -9.27
CA GLY A 59 -8.18 -10.20 -8.44
C GLY A 59 -7.30 -10.30 -7.20
N TRP A 60 -7.28 -11.47 -6.55
CA TRP A 60 -6.40 -11.74 -5.41
C TRP A 60 -4.91 -11.65 -5.80
N VAL A 61 -4.52 -12.32 -6.88
CA VAL A 61 -3.12 -12.29 -7.36
C VAL A 61 -2.71 -10.87 -7.75
N MET A 62 -3.58 -10.14 -8.47
CA MET A 62 -3.34 -8.73 -8.80
C MET A 62 -3.12 -7.91 -7.53
N HIS A 63 -4.03 -7.98 -6.56
CA HIS A 63 -3.88 -7.27 -5.29
C HIS A 63 -2.56 -7.60 -4.59
N ALA A 64 -2.20 -8.88 -4.51
CA ALA A 64 -0.95 -9.32 -3.90
C ALA A 64 0.29 -8.83 -4.66
N THR A 65 0.28 -8.81 -6.00
CA THR A 65 1.39 -8.25 -6.79
C THR A 65 1.53 -6.74 -6.64
N GLY A 66 0.42 -6.01 -6.45
CA GLY A 66 0.45 -4.59 -6.13
C GLY A 66 1.22 -4.30 -4.83
N ALA A 67 1.27 -5.27 -3.90
CA ALA A 67 1.98 -5.13 -2.63
C ALA A 67 3.49 -4.93 -2.80
N LEU A 68 4.07 -5.23 -3.98
CA LEU A 68 5.46 -4.88 -4.30
C LEU A 68 5.68 -3.35 -4.25
N GLY A 69 4.75 -2.58 -4.81
CA GLY A 69 4.80 -1.12 -4.76
C GLY A 69 4.63 -0.59 -3.34
N LEU A 70 3.71 -1.20 -2.59
CA LEU A 70 3.48 -0.89 -1.17
C LEU A 70 4.71 -1.22 -0.30
N ALA A 71 5.38 -2.35 -0.54
CA ALA A 71 6.61 -2.73 0.16
C ALA A 71 7.71 -1.68 -0.06
N ALA A 72 7.92 -1.28 -1.32
CA ALA A 72 8.88 -0.24 -1.67
C ALA A 72 8.56 1.09 -0.97
N MET A 73 7.29 1.48 -0.95
CA MET A 73 6.81 2.68 -0.24
C MET A 73 7.10 2.60 1.26
N ILE A 74 6.76 1.50 1.92
CA ILE A 74 6.97 1.32 3.37
C ILE A 74 8.46 1.39 3.74
N ILE A 75 9.31 0.71 2.96
CA ILE A 75 10.76 0.73 3.18
C ILE A 75 11.29 2.15 2.99
N ALA A 76 10.93 2.81 1.89
CA ALA A 76 11.41 4.17 1.60
C ALA A 76 10.99 5.19 2.66
N ALA A 77 9.72 5.14 3.10
CA ALA A 77 9.22 5.99 4.17
C ALA A 77 9.97 5.73 5.49
N SER A 78 10.20 4.46 5.84
CA SER A 78 10.91 4.08 7.07
C SER A 78 12.35 4.59 7.08
N LEU A 79 13.05 4.49 5.94
CA LEU A 79 14.40 5.03 5.77
C LEU A 79 14.40 6.57 5.85
N ALA A 80 13.44 7.24 5.21
CA ALA A 80 13.33 8.70 5.22
C ALA A 80 13.16 9.24 6.65
N PHE A 81 12.27 8.63 7.44
CA PHE A 81 12.06 9.05 8.83
C PHE A 81 13.29 8.83 9.71
N MET A 82 14.04 7.74 9.50
CA MET A 82 15.30 7.48 10.20
C MET A 82 16.37 8.52 9.84
N TRP A 83 16.53 8.83 8.55
CA TRP A 83 17.51 9.81 8.09
C TRP A 83 17.20 11.23 8.55
N ALA A 84 15.92 11.59 8.60
CA ALA A 84 15.46 12.87 9.13
C ALA A 84 15.57 12.98 10.67
N GLY A 85 15.96 11.91 11.37
CA GLY A 85 16.04 11.89 12.85
C GLY A 85 14.68 12.04 13.55
N THR A 86 13.59 11.90 12.81
CA THR A 86 12.22 12.10 13.31
C THR A 86 11.69 10.88 14.05
N TRP A 87 12.30 9.70 13.89
CA TRP A 87 11.91 8.47 14.57
C TRP A 87 13.16 7.77 15.12
N SER A 88 13.04 7.11 16.27
CA SER A 88 14.03 6.14 16.75
C SER A 88 14.36 5.08 15.69
N THR A 89 15.65 4.78 15.55
CA THR A 89 16.17 3.84 14.55
C THR A 89 15.57 2.43 14.64
N TRP A 90 15.29 1.94 15.86
CA TRP A 90 14.68 0.61 16.05
C TRP A 90 13.32 0.49 15.38
N ALA A 91 12.51 1.54 15.41
CA ALA A 91 11.17 1.50 14.86
C ALA A 91 11.16 1.75 13.34
N GLY A 92 12.14 2.49 12.81
CA GLY A 92 12.39 2.50 11.37
C GLY A 92 12.75 1.11 10.84
N TRP A 93 13.58 0.35 11.56
CA TRP A 93 13.86 -1.05 11.21
C TRP A 93 12.63 -1.96 11.27
N LEU A 94 11.72 -1.77 12.24
CA LEU A 94 10.43 -2.48 12.22
C LEU A 94 9.63 -2.18 10.96
N GLY A 95 9.61 -0.93 10.51
CA GLY A 95 8.97 -0.57 9.24
C GLY A 95 9.59 -1.27 8.03
N VAL A 96 10.93 -1.36 7.97
CA VAL A 96 11.62 -2.12 6.93
C VAL A 96 11.23 -3.60 6.95
N ILE A 97 11.18 -4.22 8.14
CA ILE A 97 10.74 -5.62 8.30
C ILE A 97 9.30 -5.79 7.82
N VAL A 98 8.40 -4.89 8.18
CA VAL A 98 7.00 -4.91 7.70
C VAL A 98 6.95 -4.79 6.17
N GLY A 99 7.76 -3.91 5.58
CA GLY A 99 7.88 -3.78 4.13
C GLY A 99 8.30 -5.09 3.46
N ILE A 100 9.32 -5.77 4.00
CA ILE A 100 9.77 -7.08 3.50
C ILE A 100 8.67 -8.14 3.68
N LEU A 101 8.04 -8.22 4.85
CA LEU A 101 6.97 -9.17 5.12
C LEU A 101 5.74 -8.94 4.23
N SER A 102 5.49 -7.70 3.80
CA SER A 102 4.38 -7.39 2.88
C SER A 102 4.56 -8.02 1.48
N LEU A 103 5.77 -8.42 1.11
CA LEU A 103 6.02 -9.21 -0.11
C LEU A 103 5.40 -10.60 -0.04
N ALA A 104 5.19 -11.12 1.18
CA ALA A 104 4.48 -12.38 1.41
C ALA A 104 2.94 -12.22 1.46
N SER A 105 2.39 -11.06 1.07
CA SER A 105 0.94 -10.77 1.09
C SER A 105 0.08 -11.72 0.24
N VAL A 106 0.68 -12.52 -0.64
CA VAL A 106 -0.01 -13.67 -1.27
C VAL A 106 -0.59 -14.62 -0.21
N ALA A 107 0.02 -14.71 0.97
CA ALA A 107 -0.38 -15.60 2.08
C ALA A 107 -1.48 -15.04 3.02
N PHE A 108 -2.16 -13.94 2.66
CA PHE A 108 -3.25 -13.27 3.39
C PHE A 108 -2.90 -12.68 4.78
N PHE A 109 -2.13 -13.37 5.61
CA PHE A 109 -1.76 -12.89 6.94
C PHE A 109 -0.88 -11.64 6.95
N PRO A 110 0.08 -11.45 6.01
CA PRO A 110 0.90 -10.25 6.00
C PRO A 110 0.15 -8.95 5.69
N GLN A 111 -1.10 -9.03 5.19
CA GLN A 111 -1.94 -7.84 4.96
C GLN A 111 -2.13 -7.00 6.23
N PHE A 112 -2.35 -7.65 7.37
CA PHE A 112 -2.58 -6.94 8.63
C PHE A 112 -1.35 -6.15 9.08
N LEU A 113 -0.15 -6.60 8.73
CA LEU A 113 1.09 -5.94 9.13
C LEU A 113 1.24 -4.58 8.45
N PHE A 114 1.01 -4.50 7.14
CA PHE A 114 1.11 -3.21 6.46
C PHE A 114 -0.03 -2.27 6.82
N LEU A 115 -1.25 -2.78 7.03
CA LEU A 115 -2.38 -1.96 7.48
C LEU A 115 -2.11 -1.37 8.86
N LEU A 116 -1.61 -2.19 9.78
CA LEU A 116 -1.19 -1.75 11.11
C LEU A 116 -0.07 -0.71 11.01
N TRP A 117 0.91 -0.91 10.15
CA TRP A 117 1.99 0.06 9.92
C TRP A 117 1.46 1.39 9.40
N ILE A 118 0.60 1.38 8.37
CA ILE A 118 -0.02 2.59 7.82
C ILE A 118 -0.79 3.32 8.91
N LEU A 119 -1.56 2.61 9.72
CA LEU A 119 -2.31 3.18 10.83
C LEU A 119 -1.38 3.85 11.87
N ILE A 120 -0.34 3.15 12.31
CA ILE A 120 0.63 3.67 13.29
C ILE A 120 1.33 4.93 12.74
N VAL A 121 1.80 4.90 11.50
CA VAL A 121 2.46 6.06 10.86
C VAL A 121 1.48 7.23 10.72
N SER A 122 0.25 6.95 10.27
CA SER A 122 -0.78 8.00 10.12
C SER A 122 -1.12 8.66 11.46
N ILE A 123 -1.31 7.86 12.53
CA ILE A 123 -1.59 8.37 13.87
C ILE A 123 -0.40 9.18 14.40
N THR A 124 0.83 8.67 14.26
CA THR A 124 2.02 9.37 14.78
C THR A 124 2.26 10.69 14.04
N MET A 125 2.03 10.74 12.72
CA MET A 125 2.08 12.00 11.97
C MET A 125 0.98 12.96 12.41
N PHE A 126 -0.25 12.47 12.60
CA PHE A 126 -1.37 13.29 13.07
C PHE A 126 -1.10 13.90 14.46
N LEU A 127 -0.57 13.12 15.40
CA LEU A 127 -0.27 13.59 16.76
C LEU A 127 0.89 14.60 16.83
N ARG A 128 1.79 14.60 15.85
CA ARG A 128 2.91 15.55 15.75
C ARG A 128 2.51 16.89 15.15
N GLY A 129 1.33 16.99 14.52
CA GLY A 129 0.81 18.19 13.89
C GLY A 129 0.29 19.23 14.88
N LYS A 130 1.19 19.90 15.62
CA LYS A 130 0.91 21.23 16.20
C LYS A 130 2.03 22.18 15.79
N PRO A 131 1.80 23.04 14.77
CA PRO A 131 2.65 24.20 14.57
C PRO A 131 2.55 25.05 15.83
N THR A 132 3.66 25.24 16.55
CA THR A 132 3.76 26.33 17.50
C THR A 132 3.51 27.60 16.69
N ALA A 133 2.37 28.27 16.92
CA ALA A 133 2.13 29.57 16.32
C ALA A 133 3.35 30.44 16.65
N ARG A 134 4.14 30.82 15.63
CA ARG A 134 5.18 31.82 15.82
C ARG A 134 4.45 33.07 16.32
N ALA A 135 4.64 33.40 17.59
CA ALA A 135 4.34 34.72 18.08
C ALA A 135 5.22 35.68 17.25
N VAL A 136 4.58 36.38 16.33
CA VAL A 136 5.14 37.56 15.67
C VAL A 136 4.92 38.74 16.60
#